data_AF-A0A9E5IYF9-F1
#
_entry.id   AF-A0A9E5IYF9-F1
#
_cell.length_a   1.000
_cell.length_b   1.000
_cell.length_c   1.000
_cell.angle_alpha   90.00
_cell.angle_beta   90.00
_cell.angle_gamma   90.00
#
_symmetry.space_group_name_H-M   'P 1'
#
loop_
_entity.id
_entity.type
_entity.pdbx_description
1 polymer ?
#
loop_
_entity_poly.entity_id
_entity_poly.type
_entity_poly.pdbx_seq_one_letter_code
_entity_poly.pdbx_strand_id
1 'polypeptide(L)'
;AIFDDVLLTVHPDDCAIREAYAARLLAASSQGQTTGAAELPSPSTSETVDDRSTGARGIPVSPADMMLRMVSQVVDGYLDLRRDLTRQLDHWQAELINPDTRFNNWSALLEARLSLHHLDEICEDQRSAMQGWLESLNSWTPPTSNALMKAHEVLKVRSRDVLEHIDRVVHHVRRLEQSIETAVQIHFNAQSNRTNDTMRTLTSITAIFLPLNLIAAIFGMNFEVIPLLHDSAGFWWAIGSMLLIAATLAWLFWRKRYLARSGR
;
A
#
# COMPACT_ATOMS: atom_id res chain seq x y z
N ALA A 1 -40.54 18.07 22.68
CA ALA A 1 -40.32 16.66 23.07
C ALA A 1 -40.16 15.80 21.81
N ILE A 2 -39.05 15.97 21.07
CA ILE A 2 -38.75 15.19 19.83
C ILE A 2 -37.46 14.35 20.04
N PHE A 3 -36.83 14.45 21.20
CA PHE A 3 -35.60 13.74 21.54
C PHE A 3 -35.80 12.57 22.51
N ASP A 4 -37.04 12.26 22.92
CA ASP A 4 -37.31 11.27 23.98
C ASP A 4 -37.16 9.80 23.53
N ASP A 5 -37.09 9.53 22.22
CA ASP A 5 -37.02 8.15 21.68
C ASP A 5 -35.73 7.84 20.90
N VAL A 6 -34.62 8.55 21.15
CA VAL A 6 -33.32 8.20 20.56
C VAL A 6 -32.51 7.36 21.54
N LEU A 7 -32.62 6.03 21.42
CA LEU A 7 -31.76 5.10 22.16
C LEU A 7 -30.39 4.99 21.47
N LEU A 8 -29.46 5.89 21.85
CA LEU A 8 -28.04 5.80 21.47
C LEU A 8 -27.34 4.80 22.40
N THR A 9 -27.25 3.53 22.00
CA THR A 9 -26.36 2.57 22.68
C THR A 9 -24.94 2.76 22.17
N VAL A 10 -24.16 3.59 22.86
CA VAL A 10 -22.71 3.75 22.63
C VAL A 10 -22.01 3.33 23.91
N HIS A 11 -21.19 2.29 23.87
CA HIS A 11 -20.37 1.86 25.00
C HIS A 11 -19.19 0.98 24.56
N PRO A 12 -18.02 0.97 25.26
CA PRO A 12 -17.26 2.02 25.99
C PRO A 12 -15.94 2.36 25.23
N ASP A 13 -15.06 3.32 25.51
CA ASP A 13 -14.87 4.48 26.39
C ASP A 13 -14.19 5.54 25.49
N ASP A 14 -14.41 6.85 25.68
CA ASP A 14 -13.75 7.92 24.90
C ASP A 14 -13.87 7.80 23.36
N CYS A 15 -15.09 7.77 22.85
CA CYS A 15 -15.29 7.91 21.40
C CYS A 15 -14.87 9.32 20.96
N ALA A 16 -13.63 9.47 20.50
CA ALA A 16 -13.08 10.73 19.98
C ALA A 16 -13.97 11.35 18.90
N ILE A 17 -14.71 10.52 18.15
CA ILE A 17 -15.67 10.96 17.14
C ILE A 17 -16.87 11.66 17.77
N ARG A 18 -17.41 11.12 18.88
CA ARG A 18 -18.46 11.77 19.66
C ARG A 18 -17.99 13.13 20.16
N GLU A 19 -16.79 13.20 20.74
CA GLU A 19 -16.26 14.46 21.30
C GLU A 19 -15.96 15.49 20.22
N ALA A 20 -15.30 15.08 19.13
CA ALA A 20 -15.04 15.95 18.00
C ALA A 20 -16.33 16.49 17.39
N TYR A 21 -17.36 15.65 17.26
CA TYR A 21 -18.65 16.06 16.72
C TYR A 21 -19.43 16.95 17.70
N ALA A 22 -19.46 16.60 19.00
CA ALA A 22 -20.08 17.41 20.04
C ALA A 22 -19.44 18.80 20.14
N ALA A 23 -18.10 18.88 20.09
CA ALA A 23 -17.37 20.14 20.06
C ALA A 23 -17.74 20.99 18.83
N ARG A 24 -17.82 20.39 17.64
CA ARG A 24 -18.30 21.10 16.43
C ARG A 24 -19.73 21.61 16.56
N LEU A 25 -20.61 20.81 17.15
CA LEU A 25 -22.03 21.16 17.27
C LEU A 25 -22.24 22.31 18.28
N LEU A 26 -21.48 22.31 19.38
CA LEU A 26 -21.45 23.42 20.35
C LEU A 26 -20.82 24.70 19.76
N ALA A 27 -19.78 24.57 18.93
CA ALA A 27 -19.19 25.70 18.21
C ALA A 27 -20.18 26.29 17.18
N ALA A 28 -20.94 25.45 16.49
CA ALA A 28 -21.95 25.89 15.53
C ALA A 28 -23.15 26.59 16.20
N SER A 29 -23.59 26.10 17.37
CA SER A 29 -24.70 26.73 18.10
C SER A 29 -24.35 28.10 18.68
N SER A 30 -23.12 28.29 19.14
CA SER A 30 -22.63 29.60 19.64
C SER A 30 -22.42 30.63 18.52
N GLN A 31 -22.02 30.22 17.31
CA GLN A 31 -21.98 31.09 16.14
C GLN A 31 -23.37 31.54 15.67
N GLY A 32 -24.38 30.66 15.73
CA GLY A 32 -25.77 31.02 15.38
C GLY A 32 -26.40 32.05 16.33
N GLN A 33 -25.93 32.16 17.57
CA GLN A 33 -26.40 33.17 18.53
C GLN A 33 -25.76 34.55 18.34
N THR A 34 -24.55 34.63 17.76
CA THR A 34 -23.84 35.89 17.56
C THR A 34 -24.30 36.64 16.32
N THR A 35 -24.72 35.95 15.25
CA THR A 35 -25.33 36.57 14.07
C THR A 35 -26.78 37.03 14.27
N GLY A 36 -27.50 36.52 15.28
CA GLY A 36 -28.87 36.95 15.59
C GLY A 36 -29.00 38.29 16.33
N ALA A 37 -27.91 38.85 16.85
CA ALA A 37 -27.93 40.08 17.67
C ALA A 37 -27.51 41.34 16.91
N ALA A 38 -27.12 41.23 15.63
CA ALA A 38 -26.58 42.35 14.86
C ALA A 38 -27.13 42.37 13.43
N GLU A 39 -28.42 42.65 13.25
CA GLU A 39 -28.96 43.43 12.11
C GLU A 39 -30.49 43.55 12.18
N LEU A 40 -31.01 44.77 12.32
CA LEU A 40 -32.34 45.11 11.80
C LEU A 40 -32.19 45.32 10.29
N PRO A 41 -32.90 44.58 9.41
CA PRO A 41 -32.83 44.86 7.98
C PRO A 41 -33.91 45.85 7.55
N SER A 42 -33.50 46.81 6.75
CA SER A 42 -34.36 47.62 5.88
C SER A 42 -34.93 46.73 4.75
N PRO A 43 -36.12 47.04 4.19
CA PRO A 43 -36.82 46.10 3.32
C PRO A 43 -36.45 46.30 1.85
N SER A 44 -35.28 45.81 1.39
CA SER A 44 -35.04 45.58 -0.05
C SER A 44 -33.66 45.02 -0.34
N THR A 45 -33.46 43.71 -0.17
CA THR A 45 -32.60 42.87 -1.03
C THR A 45 -32.75 41.43 -0.55
N SER A 46 -33.24 40.56 -1.43
CA SER A 46 -33.26 39.12 -1.21
C SER A 46 -31.83 38.58 -1.28
N GLU A 47 -31.07 38.76 -0.21
CA GLU A 47 -29.85 37.97 0.00
C GLU A 47 -30.32 36.55 0.33
N THR A 48 -30.35 35.70 -0.69
CA THR A 48 -30.44 34.27 -0.53
C THR A 48 -29.19 33.83 0.22
N VAL A 49 -29.29 33.75 1.55
CA VAL A 49 -28.30 33.09 2.40
C VAL A 49 -28.00 31.74 1.75
N ASP A 50 -26.75 31.55 1.36
CA ASP A 50 -26.30 30.42 0.55
C ASP A 50 -26.31 29.16 1.43
N ASP A 51 -27.50 28.56 1.59
CA ASP A 51 -27.81 27.41 2.46
C ASP A 51 -26.98 26.14 2.15
N ARG A 52 -26.24 26.17 1.06
CA ARG A 52 -25.26 25.15 0.69
C ARG A 52 -24.04 25.15 1.62
N SER A 53 -23.68 26.31 2.17
CA SER A 53 -22.56 26.47 3.10
C SER A 53 -22.93 26.18 4.56
N THR A 54 -24.21 26.36 4.94
CA THR A 54 -24.76 25.93 6.24
C THR A 54 -24.92 24.41 6.32
N GLY A 55 -25.07 23.69 5.20
CA GLY A 55 -25.08 22.21 5.17
C GLY A 55 -23.77 21.53 5.60
N ALA A 56 -22.63 22.24 5.55
CA ALA A 56 -21.31 21.74 5.95
C ALA A 56 -20.91 22.11 7.39
N ARG A 57 -21.57 23.11 8.01
CA ARG A 57 -21.25 23.63 9.35
C ARG A 57 -22.44 23.75 10.31
N GLY A 58 -23.66 23.54 9.83
CA GLY A 58 -24.89 23.79 10.56
C GLY A 58 -25.38 22.61 11.39
N ILE A 59 -26.30 22.92 12.30
CA ILE A 59 -27.03 21.99 13.16
C ILE A 59 -27.74 20.93 12.26
N PRO A 60 -27.69 19.64 12.62
CA PRO A 60 -28.37 18.60 11.85
C PRO A 60 -29.87 18.84 11.77
N VAL A 61 -30.44 18.67 10.58
CA VAL A 61 -31.88 18.97 10.33
C VAL A 61 -32.77 17.80 10.74
N SER A 62 -32.21 16.58 10.80
CA SER A 62 -32.91 15.35 11.21
C SER A 62 -31.95 14.36 11.88
N PRO A 63 -32.46 13.35 12.62
CA PRO A 63 -31.64 12.28 13.17
C PRO A 63 -30.82 11.54 12.09
N ALA A 64 -31.41 11.36 10.91
CA ALA A 64 -30.74 10.75 9.76
C ALA A 64 -29.58 11.62 9.22
N ASP A 65 -29.76 12.94 9.17
CA ASP A 65 -28.68 13.87 8.80
C ASP A 65 -27.56 13.86 9.85
N MET A 66 -27.90 13.77 11.13
CA MET A 66 -26.92 13.64 12.21
C MET A 66 -26.09 12.35 12.07
N MET A 67 -26.75 11.21 11.85
CA MET A 67 -26.08 9.93 11.63
C MET A 67 -25.10 10.01 10.45
N LEU A 68 -25.54 10.52 9.28
CA LEU A 68 -24.67 10.62 8.12
C LEU A 68 -23.46 11.53 8.33
N ARG A 69 -23.60 12.60 9.13
CA ARG A 69 -22.46 13.46 9.48
C ARG A 69 -21.46 12.76 10.39
N MET A 70 -21.93 11.94 11.33
CA MET A 70 -21.05 11.12 12.16
C MET A 70 -20.31 10.09 11.31
N VAL A 71 -21.01 9.39 10.39
CA VAL A 71 -20.38 8.45 9.46
C VAL A 71 -19.37 9.16 8.56
N SER A 72 -19.71 10.33 8.02
CA SER A 72 -18.77 11.13 7.22
C SER A 72 -17.48 11.44 8.00
N GLN A 73 -17.59 11.79 9.29
CA GLN A 73 -16.43 12.06 10.14
C GLN A 73 -15.58 10.80 10.40
N VAL A 74 -16.20 9.62 10.48
CA VAL A 74 -15.49 8.33 10.56
C VAL A 74 -14.71 8.10 9.27
N VAL A 75 -15.36 8.28 8.11
CA VAL A 75 -14.75 8.08 6.79
C VAL A 75 -13.62 9.07 6.52
N ASP A 76 -13.73 10.32 7.00
CA ASP A 76 -12.64 11.29 6.96
C ASP A 76 -11.40 10.79 7.72
N GLY A 77 -11.60 10.09 8.85
CA GLY A 77 -10.51 9.42 9.58
C GLY A 77 -9.81 8.34 8.75
N TYR A 78 -10.54 7.60 7.92
CA TYR A 78 -9.95 6.62 7.00
C TYR A 78 -9.08 7.28 5.92
N LEU A 79 -9.43 8.48 5.46
CA LEU A 79 -8.61 9.22 4.50
C LEU A 79 -7.27 9.66 5.08
N ASP A 80 -7.22 9.98 6.36
CA ASP A 80 -5.98 10.30 7.08
C ASP A 80 -5.15 9.06 7.36
N LEU A 81 -5.78 7.97 7.82
CA LEU A 81 -5.11 6.68 7.99
C LEU A 81 -4.48 6.20 6.68
N ARG A 82 -5.23 6.32 5.57
CA ARG A 82 -4.73 6.01 4.24
C ARG A 82 -3.44 6.76 3.92
N ARG A 83 -3.35 8.06 4.22
CA ARG A 83 -2.14 8.87 3.95
C ARG A 83 -0.93 8.36 4.74
N ASP A 84 -1.16 7.96 5.99
CA ASP A 84 -0.08 7.43 6.83
C ASP A 84 0.40 6.06 6.32
N LEU A 85 -0.54 5.16 6.01
CA LEU A 85 -0.24 3.85 5.42
C LEU A 85 0.49 3.96 4.08
N THR A 86 0.10 4.92 3.21
CA THR A 86 0.85 5.19 1.96
C THR A 86 2.31 5.50 2.25
N ARG A 87 2.61 6.41 3.19
CA ARG A 87 4.00 6.78 3.52
C ARG A 87 4.79 5.60 4.07
N GLN A 88 4.18 4.80 4.94
CA GLN A 88 4.83 3.61 5.50
C GLN A 88 5.16 2.60 4.40
N LEU A 89 4.26 2.36 3.45
CA LEU A 89 4.49 1.43 2.35
C LEU A 89 5.51 1.96 1.35
N ASP A 90 5.47 3.24 1.01
CA ASP A 90 6.47 3.86 0.14
C ASP A 90 7.88 3.70 0.74
N HIS A 91 8.01 3.87 2.06
CA HIS A 91 9.26 3.62 2.78
C HIS A 91 9.69 2.15 2.65
N TRP A 92 8.80 1.20 2.89
CA TRP A 92 9.12 -0.22 2.77
C TRP A 92 9.48 -0.63 1.35
N GLN A 93 8.77 -0.12 0.34
CA GLN A 93 9.07 -0.38 -1.06
C GLN A 93 10.47 0.10 -1.45
N ALA A 94 10.85 1.30 -1.00
CA ALA A 94 12.20 1.81 -1.23
C ALA A 94 13.26 0.90 -0.61
N GLU A 95 13.02 0.43 0.62
CA GLU A 95 13.94 -0.48 1.33
C GLU A 95 14.01 -1.88 0.71
N LEU A 96 12.89 -2.41 0.21
CA LEU A 96 12.80 -3.71 -0.47
C LEU A 96 13.58 -3.74 -1.79
N ILE A 97 13.56 -2.62 -2.53
CA ILE A 97 14.19 -2.46 -3.84
C ILE A 97 15.66 -2.04 -3.72
N ASN A 98 16.08 -1.53 -2.56
CA ASN A 98 17.45 -1.08 -2.35
C ASN A 98 18.44 -2.24 -2.52
N PRO A 99 19.37 -2.14 -3.49
CA PRO A 99 20.35 -3.21 -3.71
C PRO A 99 21.39 -3.30 -2.59
N ASP A 100 21.67 -2.19 -1.90
CA ASP A 100 22.80 -2.07 -0.97
C ASP A 100 22.45 -2.57 0.43
N THR A 101 21.16 -2.62 0.79
CA THR A 101 20.69 -3.09 2.10
C THR A 101 20.12 -4.51 2.02
N ARG A 102 20.28 -5.27 3.11
CA ARG A 102 19.60 -6.56 3.26
C ARG A 102 18.32 -6.32 4.04
N PHE A 103 17.19 -6.42 3.34
CA PHE A 103 15.89 -6.32 3.96
C PHE A 103 15.68 -7.45 4.99
N ASN A 104 15.46 -7.08 6.26
CA ASN A 104 15.26 -7.99 7.38
C ASN A 104 13.93 -7.78 8.14
N ASN A 105 13.26 -6.65 7.93
CA ASN A 105 12.08 -6.23 8.69
C ASN A 105 10.76 -6.76 8.09
N TRP A 106 10.70 -8.07 7.82
CA TRP A 106 9.49 -8.72 7.25
C TRP A 106 8.26 -8.63 8.15
N SER A 107 8.46 -8.62 9.48
CA SER A 107 7.37 -8.48 10.44
C SER A 107 6.66 -7.13 10.29
N ALA A 108 7.41 -6.03 10.24
CA ALA A 108 6.85 -4.68 10.12
C ALA A 108 6.16 -4.48 8.75
N LEU A 109 6.70 -5.05 7.68
CA LEU A 109 6.06 -5.07 6.38
C LEU A 109 4.73 -5.83 6.40
N LEU A 110 4.71 -7.02 7.02
CA LEU A 110 3.51 -7.85 7.10
C LEU A 110 2.45 -7.19 7.99
N GLU A 111 2.85 -6.51 9.06
CA GLU A 111 1.98 -5.73 9.93
C GLU A 111 1.35 -4.55 9.18
N ALA A 112 2.14 -3.80 8.40
CA ALA A 112 1.62 -2.75 7.52
C ALA A 112 0.63 -3.31 6.50
N ARG A 113 0.91 -4.48 5.89
CA ARG A 113 -0.02 -5.16 4.99
C ARG A 113 -1.31 -5.60 5.70
N LEU A 114 -1.22 -6.13 6.91
CA LEU A 114 -2.38 -6.53 7.71
C LEU A 114 -3.25 -5.30 8.03
N SER A 115 -2.64 -4.16 8.33
CA SER A 115 -3.38 -2.91 8.62
C SER A 115 -4.11 -2.37 7.39
N LEU A 116 -3.55 -2.50 6.19
CA LEU A 116 -4.24 -2.19 4.93
C LEU A 116 -5.44 -3.11 4.72
N HIS A 117 -5.26 -4.42 4.89
CA HIS A 117 -6.34 -5.39 4.71
C HIS A 117 -7.49 -5.13 5.69
N HIS A 118 -7.15 -4.84 6.94
CA HIS A 118 -8.15 -4.49 7.96
C HIS A 118 -8.93 -3.22 7.59
N LEU A 119 -8.25 -2.22 7.02
CA LEU A 119 -8.90 -1.02 6.50
C LEU A 119 -9.81 -1.33 5.29
N ASP A 120 -9.40 -2.22 4.37
CA ASP A 120 -10.24 -2.65 3.24
C ASP A 120 -11.50 -3.35 3.73
N GLU A 121 -11.38 -4.31 4.66
CA GLU A 121 -12.51 -5.03 5.25
C GLU A 121 -13.52 -4.08 5.91
N ILE A 122 -13.04 -3.18 6.78
CA ILE A 122 -13.91 -2.18 7.43
C ILE A 122 -14.59 -1.31 6.38
N CYS A 123 -13.86 -0.85 5.36
CA CYS A 123 -14.46 0.00 4.33
C CYS A 123 -15.50 -0.73 3.49
N GLU A 124 -15.29 -2.00 3.14
CA GLU A 124 -16.25 -2.80 2.39
C GLU A 124 -17.53 -3.07 3.21
N ASP A 125 -17.39 -3.38 4.50
CA ASP A 125 -18.55 -3.53 5.40
C ASP A 125 -19.34 -2.22 5.52
N GLN A 126 -18.65 -1.09 5.69
CA GLN A 126 -19.28 0.24 5.73
C GLN A 126 -19.91 0.63 4.39
N ARG A 127 -19.28 0.27 3.27
CA ARG A 127 -19.82 0.46 1.93
C ARG A 127 -21.15 -0.28 1.79
N SER A 128 -21.18 -1.56 2.16
CA SER A 128 -22.37 -2.41 2.11
C SER A 128 -23.50 -1.84 2.98
N ALA A 129 -23.18 -1.42 4.21
CA ALA A 129 -24.14 -0.77 5.10
C ALA A 129 -24.72 0.52 4.50
N MET A 130 -23.87 1.35 3.88
CA MET A 130 -24.29 2.62 3.27
C MET A 130 -25.08 2.43 1.98
N GLN A 131 -24.79 1.38 1.22
CA GLN A 131 -25.62 0.95 0.08
C GLN A 131 -27.00 0.50 0.54
N GLY A 132 -27.08 -0.33 1.60
CA GLY A 132 -28.34 -0.74 2.20
C GLY A 132 -29.15 0.44 2.74
N TRP A 133 -28.49 1.41 3.36
CA TRP A 133 -29.11 2.67 3.78
C TRP A 133 -29.65 3.47 2.60
N LEU A 134 -28.87 3.65 1.53
CA LEU A 134 -29.31 4.39 0.34
C LEU A 134 -30.51 3.72 -0.35
N GLU A 135 -30.52 2.38 -0.40
CA GLU A 135 -31.65 1.63 -0.95
C GLU A 135 -32.90 1.77 -0.08
N SER A 136 -32.75 1.68 1.24
CA SER A 136 -33.83 1.99 2.18
C SER A 136 -34.38 3.41 1.96
N LEU A 137 -33.51 4.41 1.82
CA LEU A 137 -33.93 5.78 1.52
C LEU A 137 -34.67 5.90 0.18
N ASN A 138 -34.29 5.14 -0.84
CA ASN A 138 -34.99 5.15 -2.12
C ASN A 138 -36.40 4.56 -2.02
N SER A 139 -36.63 3.64 -1.08
CA SER A 139 -37.93 3.00 -0.83
C SER A 139 -38.91 3.85 -0.02
N TRP A 140 -38.45 4.94 0.61
CA TRP A 140 -39.31 5.81 1.40
C TRP A 140 -40.37 6.49 0.52
N THR A 141 -41.57 6.66 1.07
CA THR A 141 -42.66 7.33 0.36
C THR A 141 -42.27 8.76 -0.02
N PRO A 142 -42.46 9.17 -1.29
CA PRO A 142 -42.08 10.50 -1.74
C PRO A 142 -42.85 11.56 -0.94
N PRO A 143 -42.18 12.53 -0.31
CA PRO A 143 -42.86 13.47 0.55
C PRO A 143 -43.80 14.39 -0.23
N THR A 144 -44.98 14.66 0.31
CA THR A 144 -45.99 15.52 -0.33
C THR A 144 -45.67 17.01 -0.23
N SER A 145 -44.75 17.42 0.65
CA SER A 145 -44.36 18.82 0.82
C SER A 145 -43.01 19.13 0.18
N ASN A 146 -42.91 20.29 -0.49
CA ASN A 146 -41.67 20.74 -1.14
C ASN A 146 -40.46 20.82 -0.18
N ALA A 147 -40.70 21.15 1.10
CA ALA A 147 -39.63 21.20 2.11
C ALA A 147 -39.10 19.80 2.47
N LEU A 148 -39.99 18.82 2.64
CA LEU A 148 -39.60 17.45 2.91
C LEU A 148 -38.92 16.79 1.69
N MET A 149 -39.36 17.11 0.47
CA MET A 149 -38.69 16.66 -0.76
C MET A 149 -37.23 17.14 -0.79
N LYS A 150 -36.98 18.44 -0.51
CA LYS A 150 -35.62 18.97 -0.43
C LYS A 150 -34.78 18.29 0.64
N ALA A 151 -35.33 18.08 1.84
CA ALA A 151 -34.61 17.41 2.93
C ALA A 151 -34.24 15.95 2.56
N HIS A 152 -35.14 15.25 1.88
CA HIS A 152 -34.90 13.89 1.40
C HIS A 152 -33.81 13.84 0.31
N GLU A 153 -33.83 14.78 -0.64
CA GLU A 153 -32.77 14.90 -1.65
C GLU A 153 -31.40 15.20 -1.03
N VAL A 154 -31.33 16.09 -0.04
CA VAL A 154 -30.08 16.38 0.69
C VAL A 154 -29.52 15.12 1.35
N LEU A 155 -30.39 14.29 1.95
CA LEU A 155 -29.98 13.04 2.58
C LEU A 155 -29.45 12.02 1.58
N LYS A 156 -30.06 11.92 0.39
CA LYS A 156 -29.57 11.08 -0.72
C LYS A 156 -28.21 11.54 -1.22
N VAL A 157 -28.04 12.84 -1.44
CA VAL A 157 -26.77 13.43 -1.88
C VAL A 157 -25.66 13.16 -0.86
N ARG A 158 -25.91 13.39 0.43
CA ARG A 158 -24.93 13.13 1.49
C ARG A 158 -24.57 11.65 1.60
N SER A 159 -25.56 10.75 1.49
CA SER A 159 -25.31 9.29 1.49
C SER A 159 -24.42 8.87 0.32
N ARG A 160 -24.64 9.43 -0.88
CA ARG A 160 -23.81 9.18 -2.06
C ARG A 160 -22.40 9.72 -1.90
N ASP A 161 -22.24 10.89 -1.31
CA ASP A 161 -20.92 11.49 -1.03
C ASP A 161 -20.09 10.62 -0.07
N VAL A 162 -20.70 10.13 1.01
CA VAL A 162 -20.07 9.17 1.94
C VAL A 162 -19.66 7.89 1.21
N LEU A 163 -20.54 7.34 0.37
CA LEU A 163 -20.24 6.14 -0.41
C LEU A 163 -19.07 6.37 -1.39
N GLU A 164 -19.04 7.52 -2.05
CA GLU A 164 -17.93 7.90 -2.94
C GLU A 164 -16.61 8.02 -2.18
N HIS A 165 -16.62 8.63 -0.98
CA HIS A 165 -15.43 8.73 -0.14
C HIS A 165 -14.91 7.35 0.30
N ILE A 166 -15.80 6.44 0.72
CA ILE A 166 -15.45 5.06 1.04
C ILE A 166 -14.82 4.37 -0.19
N ASP A 167 -15.45 4.52 -1.36
CA ASP A 167 -14.95 3.92 -2.60
C ASP A 167 -13.55 4.41 -2.96
N ARG A 168 -13.28 5.70 -2.77
CA ARG A 168 -11.94 6.27 -2.98
C ARG A 168 -10.89 5.71 -2.03
N VAL A 169 -11.26 5.37 -0.79
CA VAL A 169 -10.36 4.73 0.18
C VAL A 169 -10.07 3.29 -0.26
N VAL A 170 -11.10 2.47 -0.48
CA VAL A 170 -11.00 1.07 -0.93
C VAL A 170 -10.12 0.94 -2.18
N HIS A 171 -10.42 1.73 -3.22
CA HIS A 171 -9.62 1.70 -4.45
C HIS A 171 -8.15 2.06 -4.21
N HIS A 172 -7.87 2.94 -3.25
CA HIS A 172 -6.50 3.30 -2.94
C HIS A 172 -5.79 2.19 -2.15
N VAL A 173 -6.44 1.61 -1.15
CA VAL A 173 -5.91 0.49 -0.35
C VAL A 173 -5.55 -0.69 -1.24
N ARG A 174 -6.46 -1.11 -2.14
CA ARG A 174 -6.19 -2.21 -3.09
C ARG A 174 -5.00 -1.94 -4.01
N ARG A 175 -4.82 -0.70 -4.46
CA ARG A 175 -3.64 -0.32 -5.26
C ARG A 175 -2.35 -0.43 -4.45
N LEU A 176 -2.37 -0.01 -3.19
CA LEU A 176 -1.21 -0.13 -2.30
C LEU A 176 -0.87 -1.60 -2.04
N GLU A 177 -1.86 -2.46 -1.80
CA GLU A 177 -1.68 -3.91 -1.64
C GLU A 177 -1.06 -4.56 -2.89
N GLN A 178 -1.56 -4.23 -4.08
CA GLN A 178 -0.98 -4.74 -5.33
C GLN A 178 0.46 -4.23 -5.53
N SER A 179 0.71 -2.96 -5.17
CA SER A 179 2.03 -2.35 -5.31
C SER A 179 3.06 -3.02 -4.38
N ILE A 180 2.70 -3.28 -3.11
CA ILE A 180 3.60 -3.95 -2.17
C ILE A 180 3.85 -5.41 -2.54
N GLU A 181 2.84 -6.13 -3.03
CA GLU A 181 2.99 -7.50 -3.56
C GLU A 181 3.98 -7.52 -4.73
N THR A 182 3.87 -6.55 -5.65
CA THR A 182 4.81 -6.40 -6.77
C THR A 182 6.22 -6.11 -6.27
N ALA A 183 6.39 -5.25 -5.27
CA ALA A 183 7.70 -4.94 -4.69
C ALA A 183 8.36 -6.17 -4.04
N VAL A 184 7.59 -6.97 -3.30
CA VAL A 184 8.05 -8.24 -2.71
C VAL A 184 8.49 -9.23 -3.79
N GLN A 185 7.73 -9.35 -4.89
CA GLN A 185 8.10 -10.21 -6.01
C GLN A 185 9.40 -9.73 -6.69
N ILE A 186 9.57 -8.42 -6.88
CA ILE A 186 10.82 -7.83 -7.41
C ILE A 186 12.00 -8.16 -6.48
N HIS A 187 11.83 -8.03 -5.17
CA HIS A 187 12.87 -8.36 -4.18
C HIS A 187 13.35 -9.82 -4.32
N PHE A 188 12.44 -10.78 -4.34
CA PHE A 188 12.80 -12.20 -4.50
C PHE A 188 13.40 -12.51 -5.87
N ASN A 189 12.91 -11.87 -6.94
CA ASN A 189 13.52 -12.00 -8.26
C ASN A 189 14.97 -11.47 -8.29
N ALA A 190 15.22 -10.32 -7.66
CA ALA A 190 16.57 -9.77 -7.53
C ALA A 190 17.48 -10.68 -6.69
N GLN A 191 16.98 -11.22 -5.58
CA GLN A 191 17.72 -12.17 -4.73
C GLN A 191 18.04 -13.48 -5.47
N SER A 192 17.09 -14.02 -6.23
CA SER A 192 17.30 -15.20 -7.08
C SER A 192 18.32 -14.92 -8.17
N ASN A 193 18.27 -13.74 -8.80
CA ASN A 193 19.26 -13.34 -9.78
C ASN A 193 20.68 -13.26 -9.19
N ARG A 194 20.84 -12.68 -7.98
CA ARG A 194 22.12 -12.66 -7.26
C ARG A 194 22.65 -14.06 -6.95
N THR A 195 21.76 -14.97 -6.53
CA THR A 195 22.11 -16.38 -6.28
C THR A 195 22.56 -17.06 -7.57
N ASN A 196 21.85 -16.83 -8.68
CA ASN A 196 22.20 -17.36 -9.99
C ASN A 196 23.57 -16.82 -10.47
N ASP A 197 23.86 -15.55 -10.26
CA ASP A 197 25.15 -14.96 -10.61
C ASP A 197 26.30 -15.53 -9.75
N THR A 198 26.05 -15.76 -8.47
CA THR A 198 27.00 -16.44 -7.56
C THR A 198 27.26 -17.88 -8.03
N MET A 199 26.21 -18.63 -8.35
CA MET A 199 26.31 -20.00 -8.85
C MET A 199 27.03 -20.07 -10.20
N ARG A 200 26.77 -19.13 -11.11
CA ARG A 200 27.48 -19.01 -12.40
C ARG A 200 28.97 -18.76 -12.18
N THR A 201 29.31 -17.88 -11.24
CA THR A 201 30.70 -17.57 -10.89
C THR A 201 31.41 -18.82 -10.36
N LEU A 202 30.85 -19.49 -9.35
CA LEU A 202 31.42 -20.71 -8.79
C LEU A 202 31.55 -21.82 -9.85
N THR A 203 30.52 -22.01 -10.67
CA THR A 203 30.53 -23.03 -11.75
C THR A 203 31.62 -22.73 -12.79
N SER A 204 31.82 -21.46 -13.15
CA SER A 204 32.87 -21.08 -14.10
C SER A 204 34.27 -21.37 -13.56
N ILE A 205 34.51 -21.10 -12.27
CA ILE A 205 35.76 -21.43 -11.59
C ILE A 205 35.96 -22.95 -11.62
N THR A 206 34.97 -23.73 -11.19
CA THR A 206 35.04 -25.20 -11.18
C THR A 206 35.27 -25.79 -12.57
N ALA A 207 34.60 -25.28 -13.60
CA ALA A 207 34.75 -25.76 -14.98
C ALA A 207 36.17 -25.53 -15.54
N ILE A 208 36.88 -24.50 -15.07
CA ILE A 208 38.29 -24.26 -15.43
C ILE A 208 39.21 -25.21 -14.65
N PHE A 209 38.97 -25.41 -13.36
CA PHE A 209 39.84 -26.25 -12.52
C PHE A 209 39.67 -27.76 -12.77
N LEU A 210 38.48 -28.24 -13.13
CA LEU A 210 38.21 -29.67 -13.32
C LEU A 210 39.15 -30.35 -14.35
N PRO A 211 39.34 -29.84 -15.58
CA PRO A 211 40.27 -30.45 -16.53
C PRO A 211 41.74 -30.29 -16.11
N LEU A 212 42.10 -29.19 -15.45
CA LEU A 212 43.46 -28.98 -14.93
C LEU A 212 43.79 -30.00 -13.84
N ASN A 213 42.86 -30.19 -12.90
CA ASN A 213 42.97 -31.20 -11.85
C ASN A 213 43.05 -32.61 -12.43
N LEU A 214 42.30 -32.91 -13.49
CA LEU A 214 42.38 -34.21 -14.17
C LEU A 214 43.77 -34.45 -14.75
N ILE A 215 44.36 -33.47 -15.43
CA ILE A 215 45.73 -33.60 -15.98
C ILE A 215 46.73 -33.79 -14.82
N ALA A 216 46.64 -32.96 -13.78
CA ALA A 216 47.52 -33.08 -12.61
C ALA A 216 47.38 -34.45 -11.92
N ALA A 217 46.16 -34.96 -11.79
CA ALA A 217 45.89 -36.27 -11.23
C ALA A 217 46.50 -37.39 -12.08
N ILE A 218 46.36 -37.33 -13.41
CA ILE A 218 46.94 -38.32 -14.34
C ILE A 218 48.47 -38.37 -14.22
N PHE A 219 49.13 -37.22 -14.17
CA PHE A 219 50.59 -37.15 -13.99
C PHE A 219 51.04 -37.47 -12.55
N GLY A 220 50.14 -37.42 -11.57
CA GLY A 220 50.36 -37.85 -10.19
C GLY A 220 50.13 -39.34 -9.94
N MET A 221 49.70 -40.11 -10.96
CA MET A 221 49.51 -41.55 -10.81
C MET A 221 50.85 -42.30 -10.80
N ASN A 222 50.97 -43.31 -9.92
CA ASN A 222 52.18 -44.14 -9.80
C ASN A 222 52.24 -45.24 -10.89
N PHE A 223 52.39 -44.86 -12.17
CA PHE A 223 52.64 -45.81 -13.27
C PHE A 223 54.11 -45.80 -13.69
N GLU A 224 54.68 -46.98 -13.96
CA GLU A 224 56.10 -47.13 -14.34
C GLU A 224 56.46 -46.50 -15.70
N VAL A 225 55.51 -46.43 -16.64
CA VAL A 225 55.73 -45.84 -17.97
C VAL A 225 54.63 -44.83 -18.27
N ILE A 226 54.86 -43.57 -17.90
CA ILE A 226 54.06 -42.44 -18.37
C ILE A 226 54.81 -41.80 -19.55
N PRO A 227 54.24 -41.81 -20.78
CA PRO A 227 54.85 -41.12 -21.91
C PRO A 227 55.00 -39.62 -21.59
N LEU A 228 56.14 -39.02 -21.97
CA LEU A 228 56.59 -37.64 -21.66
C LEU A 228 57.24 -37.42 -20.26
N LEU A 229 57.26 -38.38 -19.34
CA LEU A 229 57.76 -38.12 -17.97
C LEU A 229 59.29 -38.14 -17.83
N HIS A 230 59.99 -38.87 -18.70
CA HIS A 230 61.46 -38.99 -18.71
C HIS A 230 62.16 -37.94 -19.58
N ASP A 231 61.41 -37.08 -20.26
CA ASP A 231 61.94 -36.01 -21.12
C ASP A 231 61.88 -34.66 -20.39
N SER A 232 63.00 -33.94 -20.39
CA SER A 232 63.11 -32.59 -19.81
C SER A 232 62.09 -31.59 -20.36
N ALA A 233 61.59 -31.80 -21.58
CA ALA A 233 60.56 -30.97 -22.21
C ALA A 233 59.12 -31.34 -21.82
N GLY A 234 58.88 -32.54 -21.30
CA GLY A 234 57.52 -33.05 -21.02
C GLY A 234 56.79 -32.28 -19.93
N PHE A 235 57.52 -31.84 -18.90
CA PHE A 235 56.99 -30.96 -17.85
C PHE A 235 56.51 -29.61 -18.42
N TRP A 236 57.30 -29.00 -19.30
CA TRP A 236 56.96 -27.72 -19.94
C TRP A 236 55.76 -27.86 -20.89
N TRP A 237 55.67 -28.96 -21.64
CA TRP A 237 54.51 -29.26 -22.48
C TRP A 237 53.23 -29.45 -21.65
N ALA A 238 53.31 -30.15 -20.51
CA ALA A 238 52.18 -30.34 -19.60
C ALA A 238 51.67 -28.99 -19.06
N ILE A 239 52.56 -28.14 -18.52
CA ILE A 239 52.20 -26.79 -18.06
C ILE A 239 51.63 -25.94 -19.20
N GLY A 240 52.25 -25.95 -20.37
CA GLY A 240 51.79 -25.21 -21.54
C GLY A 240 50.37 -25.63 -21.96
N SER A 241 50.08 -26.93 -21.94
CA SER A 241 48.76 -27.47 -22.26
C SER A 241 47.69 -27.07 -21.23
N MET A 242 48.01 -27.12 -19.93
CA MET A 242 47.10 -26.68 -18.86
C MET A 242 46.79 -25.19 -18.98
N LEU A 243 47.82 -24.37 -19.23
CA LEU A 243 47.67 -22.93 -19.39
C LEU A 243 46.83 -22.57 -20.62
N LEU A 244 47.04 -23.28 -21.74
CA LEU A 244 46.25 -23.13 -22.96
C LEU A 244 44.76 -23.46 -22.72
N ILE A 245 44.47 -24.57 -22.04
CA ILE A 245 43.10 -24.99 -21.71
C ILE A 245 42.44 -23.95 -20.79
N ALA A 246 43.13 -23.53 -19.73
CA ALA A 246 42.63 -22.53 -18.80
C ALA A 246 42.32 -21.20 -19.50
N ALA A 247 43.26 -20.70 -20.32
CA ALA A 247 43.07 -19.47 -21.09
C ALA A 247 41.91 -19.57 -22.09
N THR A 248 41.78 -20.71 -22.78
CA THR A 248 40.70 -20.96 -23.74
C THR A 248 39.33 -20.96 -23.05
N LEU A 249 39.19 -21.68 -21.93
CA LEU A 249 37.95 -21.71 -21.16
C LEU A 249 37.62 -20.35 -20.55
N ALA A 250 38.61 -19.65 -19.97
CA ALA A 250 38.43 -18.31 -19.43
C ALA A 250 37.97 -17.32 -20.52
N TRP A 251 38.58 -17.36 -21.70
CA TRP A 251 38.18 -16.54 -22.85
C TRP A 251 36.76 -16.85 -23.33
N LEU A 252 36.38 -18.13 -23.40
CA LEU A 252 35.01 -18.54 -23.75
C LEU A 252 33.97 -18.03 -22.75
N PHE A 253 34.24 -18.14 -21.43
CA PHE A 253 33.35 -17.63 -20.39
C PHE A 253 33.25 -16.11 -20.39
N TRP A 254 34.37 -15.42 -20.66
CA TRP A 254 34.38 -13.96 -20.80
C TRP A 254 33.61 -13.49 -22.03
N ARG A 255 33.81 -14.11 -23.20
CA ARG A 255 33.10 -13.78 -24.45
C ARG A 255 31.59 -14.02 -24.32
N LYS A 256 31.18 -15.08 -23.63
CA LYS A 256 29.76 -15.35 -23.35
C LYS A 256 29.17 -14.49 -22.22
N ARG A 257 29.93 -13.49 -21.70
CA ARG A 257 29.52 -12.55 -20.63
C ARG A 257 29.07 -13.22 -19.33
N TYR A 258 29.46 -14.46 -19.06
CA TYR A 258 29.12 -15.14 -17.80
C TYR A 258 29.78 -14.50 -16.58
N LEU A 259 30.94 -13.87 -16.77
CA LEU A 259 31.73 -13.23 -15.71
C LEU A 259 31.49 -11.71 -15.60
N ALA A 260 30.89 -11.08 -16.62
CA ALA A 260 30.88 -9.62 -16.76
C ALA A 260 29.68 -8.89 -16.11
N ARG A 261 28.77 -9.61 -15.44
CA ARG A 261 27.63 -9.00 -14.71
C ARG A 261 27.79 -8.98 -13.18
N SER A 262 28.88 -9.52 -12.64
CA SER A 262 29.10 -9.59 -11.19
C SER A 262 29.55 -8.27 -10.53
N GLY A 263 29.37 -7.13 -11.20
CA GLY A 263 29.91 -5.85 -10.72
C GLY A 263 29.14 -4.65 -11.25
N ARG A 264 27.98 -4.39 -10.66
CA ARG A 264 27.47 -3.05 -10.36
C ARG A 264 26.20 -3.14 -9.53
#